data_AF-A0A3M2Z575-F1
#
_entry.id   AF-A0A3M2Z575-F1
#
_cell.length_a   1.000
_cell.length_b   1.000
_cell.length_c   1.000
_cell.angle_alpha   90.00
_cell.angle_beta   90.00
_cell.angle_gamma   90.00
#
_symmetry.space_group_name_H-M   'P 1'
#
loop_
_entity.id
_entity.type
_entity.pdbx_description
1 polymer ?
#
loop_
_entity_poly.entity_id
_entity_poly.type
_entity_poly.pdbx_seq_one_letter_code
_entity_poly.pdbx_strand_id
1 'polypeptide(L)' 'MRAAKIAGVLMSLTLSATALAETPSYGQQLEGFDYPHPLLKFPFESQGQSLEMGYMDVKPTGKANGRTAVLMHGK' A
#
# COMPACT_ATOMS: atom_id res chain seq x y z
N MET A 1 23.48 -8.16 -57.76
CA MET A 1 23.51 -9.36 -56.91
C MET A 1 23.96 -8.96 -55.51
N ARG A 2 23.10 -9.15 -54.50
CA ARG A 2 23.44 -9.33 -53.08
C ARG A 2 24.20 -8.20 -52.33
N ALA A 3 23.56 -7.05 -52.14
CA ALA A 3 23.89 -6.15 -51.02
C ALA A 3 22.65 -5.77 -50.18
N ALA A 4 21.52 -6.46 -50.38
CA ALA A 4 20.24 -6.20 -49.72
C ALA A 4 19.99 -7.11 -48.49
N LYS A 5 21.04 -7.62 -47.82
CA LYS A 5 20.89 -8.58 -46.71
C LYS A 5 21.69 -8.22 -45.45
N ILE A 6 21.85 -6.94 -45.13
CA ILE A 6 22.44 -6.52 -43.84
C ILE A 6 21.53 -5.53 -43.09
N ALA A 7 20.40 -5.13 -43.66
CA ALA A 7 19.44 -4.23 -43.00
C ALA A 7 18.42 -4.95 -42.09
N GLY A 8 18.43 -6.29 -42.03
CA GLY A 8 17.33 -7.07 -41.45
C GLY A 8 17.54 -7.67 -40.06
N VAL A 9 18.73 -7.50 -39.45
CA VAL A 9 19.08 -8.21 -38.18
C VAL A 9 19.27 -7.24 -37.00
N LEU A 10 19.04 -5.94 -37.18
CA LEU A 10 19.17 -4.95 -36.09
C LEU A 10 17.84 -4.53 -35.44
N MET A 11 16.75 -5.25 -35.70
CA MET A 11 15.40 -4.85 -35.28
C MET A 11 14.64 -5.96 -34.54
N SER A 12 15.33 -6.72 -33.70
CA SER A 12 14.69 -7.77 -32.87
C SER A 12 15.18 -7.83 -31.43
N LEU A 13 15.94 -6.84 -30.96
CA LEU A 13 16.04 -6.55 -29.53
C LEU A 13 14.87 -5.64 -29.12
N THR A 14 13.64 -6.14 -29.30
CA THR A 14 12.51 -5.68 -28.49
C THR A 14 12.83 -6.10 -27.07
N LEU A 15 13.48 -5.19 -26.35
CA LEU A 15 13.73 -5.26 -24.93
C LEU A 15 12.37 -5.48 -24.26
N SER A 16 12.05 -6.74 -23.93
CA SER A 16 10.98 -7.06 -23.01
C SER A 16 11.39 -6.46 -21.67
N ALA A 17 11.03 -5.19 -21.45
CA ALA A 17 11.07 -4.57 -20.15
C ALA A 17 10.05 -5.33 -19.30
N THR A 18 10.52 -6.40 -18.64
CA THR A 18 9.80 -6.96 -17.51
C THR A 18 9.64 -5.82 -16.52
N ALA A 19 8.42 -5.29 -16.38
CA ALA A 19 8.08 -4.42 -15.29
C ALA A 19 8.32 -5.23 -14.01
N LEU A 20 9.48 -5.05 -13.38
CA LEU A 20 9.71 -5.51 -12.03
C LEU A 20 8.76 -4.68 -11.18
N ALA A 21 7.65 -5.28 -10.76
CA ALA A 21 6.80 -4.67 -9.75
C ALA A 21 7.69 -4.46 -8.52
N GLU A 22 7.97 -3.20 -8.20
CA GLU A 22 8.67 -2.85 -6.98
C GLU A 22 7.77 -3.26 -5.81
N THR A 23 8.25 -4.16 -4.97
CA THR A 23 7.56 -4.49 -3.73
C THR A 23 7.70 -3.29 -2.80
N PRO A 24 6.58 -2.67 -2.37
CA PRO A 24 6.66 -1.54 -1.45
C PRO A 24 7.31 -2.02 -0.14
N SER A 25 8.26 -1.22 0.34
CA SER A 25 8.85 -1.41 1.67
C SER A 25 8.06 -0.55 2.65
N TYR A 26 7.63 -1.15 3.74
CA TYR A 26 6.95 -0.46 4.83
C TYR A 26 7.85 -0.38 6.06
N GLY A 27 7.62 0.62 6.89
CA GLY A 27 8.24 0.67 8.21
C GLY A 27 7.61 -0.34 9.19
N GLN A 28 8.13 -0.37 10.43
CA GLN A 28 7.70 -1.34 11.44
C GLN A 28 6.24 -1.16 11.86
N GLN A 29 5.71 0.06 11.77
CA GLN A 29 4.32 0.39 12.04
C GLN A 29 3.51 0.55 10.73
N LEU A 30 3.94 -0.11 9.66
CA LEU A 30 3.35 -0.05 8.32
C LEU A 30 3.40 1.36 7.70
N GLU A 31 4.40 2.17 8.06
CA GLU A 31 4.62 3.48 7.46
C GLU A 31 4.82 3.37 5.94
N GLY A 32 4.21 4.28 5.19
CA GLY A 32 4.20 4.26 3.72
C GLY A 32 3.00 3.53 3.11
N PHE A 33 2.13 2.92 3.93
CA PHE A 33 0.85 2.39 3.48
C PHE A 33 -0.25 3.46 3.55
N ASP A 34 -0.99 3.63 2.46
CA ASP A 34 -2.11 4.56 2.38
C ASP A 34 -3.39 3.92 2.91
N TYR A 35 -3.93 4.52 3.97
CA TYR A 35 -5.20 4.11 4.55
C TYR A 35 -6.39 4.89 3.93
N PRO A 36 -7.58 4.28 3.83
CA PRO A 36 -8.76 4.93 3.25
C PRO A 36 -9.35 6.06 4.12
N HIS A 37 -8.96 6.12 5.39
CA HIS A 37 -9.36 7.16 6.34
C HIS A 37 -8.17 7.59 7.19
N PRO A 38 -8.23 8.76 7.86
CA PRO A 38 -7.13 9.24 8.70
C PRO A 38 -6.76 8.22 9.79
N LEU A 39 -5.48 7.84 9.83
CA LEU A 39 -4.93 7.00 10.89
C LEU A 39 -4.71 7.88 12.13
N LEU A 40 -5.50 7.63 13.17
CA LEU A 40 -5.36 8.23 14.48
C LEU A 40 -4.51 7.31 15.38
N LYS A 41 -3.85 7.91 16.37
CA LYS A 41 -2.94 7.24 17.30
C LYS A 41 -3.42 7.46 18.74
N PHE A 42 -3.56 6.38 19.49
CA PHE A 42 -3.91 6.41 20.90
C PHE A 42 -2.75 5.87 21.74
N PRO A 43 -2.03 6.73 22.50
CA PRO A 43 -0.96 6.28 23.39
C PRO A 43 -1.53 5.71 24.69
N PHE A 44 -0.98 4.59 25.17
CA PHE A 44 -1.39 3.94 26.40
C PHE A 44 -0.26 3.11 27.03
N GLU A 45 -0.38 2.81 28.32
CA GLU A 45 0.54 1.93 29.03
C GLU A 45 -0.04 0.52 29.15
N SER A 46 0.76 -0.51 28.86
CA SER A 46 0.38 -1.90 29.09
C SER A 46 1.59 -2.74 29.45
N GLN A 47 1.47 -3.58 30.47
CA GLN A 47 2.54 -4.48 30.93
C GLN A 47 3.87 -3.76 31.20
N GLY A 48 3.79 -2.51 31.68
CA GLY A 48 4.96 -1.68 31.97
C GLY A 48 5.68 -1.13 30.73
N GLN A 49 5.00 -1.07 29.59
CA GLN A 49 5.51 -0.52 28.34
C GLN A 49 4.57 0.58 27.82
N SER A 50 5.15 1.67 27.32
CA SER A 50 4.45 2.69 26.55
C SER A 50 4.18 2.18 25.14
N LEU A 51 2.91 2.07 24.77
CA LEU A 51 2.44 1.56 23.49
C LEU A 51 1.58 2.60 22.77
N GLU A 52 1.34 2.38 21.49
CA GLU A 52 0.45 3.20 20.67
C GLU A 52 -0.43 2.31 19.80
N MET A 53 -1.73 2.62 19.72
CA MET A 53 -2.69 1.94 18.85
C MET A 53 -3.08 2.84 17.69
N GLY A 54 -2.86 2.37 16.46
CA GLY A 54 -3.43 2.96 15.26
C GLY A 54 -4.92 2.58 15.10
N TYR A 55 -5.79 3.56 14.86
CA TYR A 55 -7.23 3.33 14.64
C TYR A 55 -7.80 4.36 13.65
N MET A 56 -8.98 4.08 13.11
CA MET A 56 -9.73 5.04 12.29
C MET A 56 -11.09 5.31 12.93
N ASP A 57 -11.41 6.58 13.09
CA ASP A 57 -12.74 7.03 13.53
C ASP A 57 -13.49 7.62 12.33
N VAL A 58 -14.41 6.84 11.76
CA VAL A 58 -15.14 7.19 10.54
C VAL A 58 -16.54 7.65 10.88
N LYS A 59 -16.78 8.96 10.69
CA LYS A 59 -18.10 9.57 10.95
C LYS A 59 -19.14 9.13 9.91
N PRO A 60 -20.42 9.01 10.29
CA PRO A 60 -21.49 8.76 9.33
C PRO A 60 -21.61 9.92 8.33
N THR A 61 -21.87 9.60 7.07
CA THR A 61 -22.08 10.59 6.00
C THR A 61 -23.52 11.11 5.93
N GLY A 62 -24.47 10.39 6.55
CA GLY A 62 -25.89 10.76 6.63
C GLY A 62 -26.37 10.95 8.06
N LYS A 63 -27.70 10.92 8.26
CA LYS A 63 -28.30 11.01 9.60
C LYS A 63 -27.79 9.86 10.49
N ALA A 64 -27.13 10.21 11.59
CA ALA A 64 -26.65 9.23 12.55
C ALA A 64 -27.80 8.39 13.11
N ASN A 65 -27.60 7.08 13.19
CA ASN A 65 -28.59 6.12 13.70
C ASN A 65 -28.44 5.86 15.22
N GLY A 66 -27.57 6.60 15.91
CA GLY A 66 -27.33 6.48 17.35
C GLY A 66 -26.54 5.25 17.79
N ARG A 67 -25.88 4.53 16.87
CA ARG A 67 -25.10 3.33 17.17
C ARG A 67 -23.68 3.45 16.62
N THR A 68 -22.76 2.75 17.27
CA THR A 68 -21.35 2.64 16.85
C THR A 68 -21.03 1.17 16.55
N ALA A 69 -20.37 0.91 15.43
CA ALA A 69 -19.79 -0.38 15.12
C ALA A 69 -18.28 -0.33 15.33
N VAL A 70 -17.72 -1.43 15.83
CA VAL A 70 -16.28 -1.57 16.02
C VAL A 70 -15.80 -2.72 15.14
N LEU A 71 -14.88 -2.42 14.22
CA LEU A 71 -14.30 -3.41 13.32
C LEU A 71 -12.92 -3.80 13.85
N MET A 72 -12.75 -5.10 14.11
CA MET A 72 -11.47 -5.68 14.57
C MET A 72 -10.86 -6.45 13.40
N HIS A 73 -9.57 -6.23 13.14
CA HIS A 73 -8.87 -6.95 12.08
C HIS A 73 -8.65 -8.42 12.45
N GLY A 74 -8.33 -9.24 11.45
CA GLY A 74 -7.96 -10.65 11.65
C GLY A 74 -6.63 -10.81 12.40
N LYS A 75 -6.27 -12.06 12.70
CA LYS A 75 -4.93 -12.42 13.17
C LYS A 75 -4.00 -12.67 12.00
#